data_AF-A0A947AY47-F1
#
_entry.id   AF-A0A947AY47-F1
#
_cell.length_a   1.000
_cell.length_b   1.000
_cell.length_c   1.000
_cell.angle_alpha   90.00
_cell.angle_beta   90.00
_cell.angle_gamma   90.00
#
_symmetry.space_group_name_H-M   'P 1'
#
loop_
_entity.id
_entity.type
_entity.pdbx_description
1 polymer ?
#
loop_
_entity_poly.entity_id
_entity_poly.type
_entity_poly.pdbx_seq_one_letter_code
_entity_poly.pdbx_strand_id
1 'polypeptide(L)'
;SIPEEPTVKAVVDNLIAGIEATYGPVYSQQMGYANAFFEEEATDLMKLGAHDTPIGNLVTDAFKTTFVTDIAIQAGGSTALPLWEGPLVGADVYRVNGYGFNTINGLGFQMVTFDIEGQYLLGGLEFGLSEIEKNDEFLIQVSGMQYFYDGSQPSFARLKGVLVNEAPIDPTATYSVAASESVIMILDYLGLPYSNVQLYEGVTEFQVVADYIINQGGFIHPKKLGRILNVGDQESRGMLYAGGWINSESGFYLPDPSVTGRAFFTIKLRNKFTSGEPAGKVRFNLRKANFRFRSTECEWLLIENSFATVVGKGKVNGTDNYGFLLTAQSEIEGMECPQGGVRIIIWDSDENIVYDNLLPQNMNGWIFIRNIIGNEENTIAKTEDENLTLPVEYALEQNYPNPFNPTTTIKYSIPETGNVELKVYDIIGNEVAILVDETKAPGSYETPFDASKLASGIYIYSLRAANFVQTKKMILMK
;
A
#
# COMPACT_ATOMS: atom_id res chain seq x y z
N SER A 1 11.18 39.42 -15.37
CA SER A 1 9.73 39.59 -15.54
C SER A 1 9.47 40.85 -16.36
N ILE A 2 8.40 40.87 -17.14
CA ILE A 2 7.90 42.10 -17.76
C ILE A 2 7.09 42.83 -16.69
N PRO A 3 7.30 44.14 -16.44
CA PRO A 3 6.55 44.88 -15.43
C PRO A 3 5.08 45.02 -15.83
N GLU A 4 4.19 44.98 -14.84
CA GLU A 4 2.76 45.24 -15.05
C GLU A 4 2.53 46.67 -15.57
N GLU A 5 1.59 46.83 -16.48
CA GLU A 5 1.20 48.15 -16.98
C GLU A 5 0.36 48.87 -15.89
N PRO A 6 0.75 50.08 -15.44
CA PRO A 6 0.14 50.72 -14.27
C PRO A 6 -1.38 50.97 -14.37
N THR A 7 -1.90 51.29 -15.56
CA THR A 7 -3.34 51.56 -15.73
C THR A 7 -4.15 50.27 -15.67
N VAL A 8 -3.65 49.18 -16.26
CA VAL A 8 -4.25 47.85 -16.16
C VAL A 8 -4.23 47.38 -14.71
N LYS A 9 -3.10 47.56 -14.01
CA LYS A 9 -2.99 47.19 -12.60
C LYS A 9 -4.04 47.89 -11.74
N ALA A 10 -4.21 49.20 -11.91
CA ALA A 10 -5.21 49.96 -11.16
C ALA A 10 -6.64 49.48 -11.42
N VAL A 11 -6.96 49.06 -12.65
CA VAL A 11 -8.26 48.46 -12.98
C VAL A 11 -8.42 47.11 -12.26
N VAL A 12 -7.41 46.26 -12.29
CA VAL A 12 -7.42 44.95 -11.60
C VAL A 12 -7.59 45.13 -10.09
N ASP A 13 -6.85 46.04 -9.46
CA ASP A 13 -6.94 46.31 -8.02
C ASP A 13 -8.37 46.78 -7.62
N ASN A 14 -9.02 47.60 -8.46
CA ASN A 14 -10.41 48.01 -8.23
C ASN A 14 -11.41 46.85 -8.38
N LEU A 15 -11.18 45.94 -9.33
CA LEU A 15 -12.01 44.73 -9.49
C LEU A 15 -11.86 43.80 -8.29
N ILE A 16 -10.63 43.59 -7.82
CA ILE A 16 -10.35 42.81 -6.60
C ILE A 16 -11.12 43.40 -5.41
N ALA A 17 -11.02 44.71 -5.19
CA ALA A 17 -11.74 45.37 -4.09
C ALA A 17 -13.27 45.21 -4.20
N GLY A 18 -13.83 45.22 -5.41
CA GLY A 18 -15.26 44.98 -5.64
C GLY A 18 -15.68 43.54 -5.34
N ILE A 19 -14.85 42.56 -5.72
CA ILE A 19 -15.05 41.14 -5.38
C ILE A 19 -15.02 40.98 -3.87
N GLU A 20 -14.02 41.55 -3.20
CA GLU A 20 -13.87 41.40 -1.76
C GLU A 20 -14.99 42.06 -0.95
N ALA A 21 -15.50 43.19 -1.42
CA ALA A 21 -16.65 43.85 -0.82
C ALA A 21 -17.94 43.00 -0.92
N THR A 22 -18.02 42.12 -1.92
CA THR A 22 -19.22 41.30 -2.19
C THR A 22 -19.14 39.94 -1.53
N TYR A 23 -17.99 39.26 -1.66
CA TYR A 23 -17.82 37.84 -1.31
C TYR A 23 -16.91 37.61 -0.10
N GLY A 24 -16.40 38.69 0.53
CA GLY A 24 -15.41 38.59 1.60
C GLY A 24 -13.98 38.47 1.07
N PRO A 25 -12.99 38.20 1.93
CA PRO A 25 -11.57 38.36 1.61
C PRO A 25 -10.98 37.24 0.73
N VAL A 26 -11.50 37.12 -0.50
CA VAL A 26 -11.14 36.07 -1.48
C VAL A 26 -9.67 36.16 -1.91
N TYR A 27 -9.09 37.36 -1.95
CA TYR A 27 -7.70 37.58 -2.40
C TYR A 27 -6.75 37.96 -1.26
N SER A 28 -7.26 38.58 -0.20
CA SER A 28 -6.46 39.16 0.87
C SER A 28 -6.28 38.26 2.08
N GLN A 29 -7.20 37.30 2.32
CA GLN A 29 -7.08 36.36 3.43
C GLN A 29 -6.39 35.07 2.96
N GLN A 30 -5.23 34.79 3.55
CA GLN A 30 -4.63 33.47 3.46
C GLN A 30 -5.50 32.45 4.18
N MET A 31 -5.85 31.39 3.48
CA MET A 31 -6.70 30.30 3.95
C MET A 31 -5.90 29.04 4.27
N GLY A 32 -4.75 28.87 3.63
CA GLY A 32 -3.87 27.75 3.90
C GLY A 32 -2.53 27.83 3.19
N TYR A 33 -1.89 26.68 3.06
CA TYR A 33 -0.59 26.48 2.45
C TYR A 33 -0.53 25.11 1.79
N ALA A 34 -0.20 25.08 0.50
CA ALA A 34 0.13 23.88 -0.25
C ALA A 34 1.64 23.64 -0.18
N ASN A 35 2.05 22.47 0.29
CA ASN A 35 3.48 22.12 0.43
C ASN A 35 4.13 21.61 -0.87
N ALA A 36 3.36 21.49 -1.94
CA ALA A 36 3.78 21.05 -3.25
C ALA A 36 2.78 21.52 -4.31
N PHE A 37 3.11 21.29 -5.58
CA PHE A 37 2.15 21.36 -6.68
C PHE A 37 1.25 20.10 -6.68
N PHE A 38 -0.05 20.28 -6.90
CA PHE A 38 -1.04 19.20 -6.95
C PHE A 38 -1.77 19.24 -8.29
N GLU A 39 -1.57 18.16 -9.05
CA GLU A 39 -2.22 17.93 -10.34
C GLU A 39 -3.74 17.75 -10.19
N GLU A 40 -4.46 18.22 -11.19
CA GLU A 40 -5.92 18.19 -11.26
C GLU A 40 -6.43 17.23 -12.33
N GLU A 41 -5.80 17.26 -13.50
CA GLU A 41 -6.14 16.43 -14.66
C GLU A 41 -5.55 15.01 -14.54
N ALA A 42 -6.39 14.00 -14.80
CA ALA A 42 -5.97 12.62 -14.95
C ALA A 42 -5.64 12.31 -16.43
N THR A 43 -4.37 12.10 -16.73
CA THR A 43 -3.91 11.81 -18.10
C THR A 43 -3.69 10.33 -18.36
N ASP A 44 -3.69 9.94 -19.64
CA ASP A 44 -3.45 8.56 -20.08
C ASP A 44 -4.37 7.53 -19.40
N LEU A 45 -5.67 7.81 -19.27
CA LEU A 45 -6.64 6.97 -18.56
C LEU A 45 -6.74 5.52 -19.08
N MET A 46 -6.29 5.27 -20.30
CA MET A 46 -6.18 3.94 -20.92
C MET A 46 -5.00 3.12 -20.37
N LYS A 47 -4.01 3.77 -19.75
CA LYS A 47 -2.86 3.14 -19.10
C LYS A 47 -3.29 2.49 -17.79
N LEU A 48 -2.65 1.39 -17.44
CA LEU A 48 -2.87 0.71 -16.16
C LEU A 48 -2.40 1.58 -14.98
N GLY A 49 -3.07 1.44 -13.84
CA GLY A 49 -2.71 2.12 -12.60
C GLY A 49 -3.80 3.04 -12.08
N ALA A 50 -3.42 3.84 -11.08
CA ALA A 50 -4.30 4.80 -10.43
C ALA A 50 -4.55 6.03 -11.32
N HIS A 51 -5.77 6.55 -11.29
CA HIS A 51 -6.24 7.68 -12.09
C HIS A 51 -7.07 8.69 -11.30
N ASP A 52 -7.18 8.51 -9.97
CA ASP A 52 -7.63 9.59 -9.09
C ASP A 52 -6.58 10.70 -9.05
N THR A 53 -7.03 11.95 -8.93
CA THR A 53 -6.12 13.10 -8.82
C THR A 53 -6.08 13.62 -7.39
N PRO A 54 -4.95 14.19 -6.93
CA PRO A 54 -4.88 14.86 -5.63
C PRO A 54 -6.01 15.88 -5.45
N ILE A 55 -6.30 16.67 -6.48
CA ILE A 55 -7.38 17.66 -6.43
C ILE A 55 -8.76 16.99 -6.36
N GLY A 56 -9.02 15.98 -7.19
CA GLY A 56 -10.28 15.21 -7.11
C GLY A 56 -10.52 14.61 -5.73
N ASN A 57 -9.46 14.09 -5.10
CA ASN A 57 -9.51 13.57 -3.73
C ASN A 57 -9.74 14.68 -2.70
N LEU A 58 -9.08 15.84 -2.82
CA LEU A 58 -9.30 16.98 -1.94
C LEU A 58 -10.77 17.43 -1.94
N VAL A 59 -11.34 17.60 -3.13
CA VAL A 59 -12.71 18.08 -3.32
C VAL A 59 -13.72 17.08 -2.76
N THR A 60 -13.58 15.81 -3.13
CA THR A 60 -14.52 14.78 -2.68
C THR A 60 -14.38 14.46 -1.19
N ASP A 61 -13.19 14.57 -0.60
CA ASP A 61 -13.01 14.46 0.85
C ASP A 61 -13.65 15.63 1.61
N ALA A 62 -13.57 16.85 1.07
CA ALA A 62 -14.28 18.00 1.63
C ALA A 62 -15.80 17.79 1.64
N PHE A 63 -16.36 17.30 0.53
CA PHE A 63 -17.78 16.99 0.41
C PHE A 63 -18.21 15.91 1.41
N LYS A 64 -17.49 14.78 1.41
CA LYS A 64 -17.76 13.63 2.29
C LYS A 64 -17.70 14.01 3.77
N THR A 65 -16.68 14.78 4.17
CA THR A 65 -16.50 15.24 5.55
C THR A 65 -17.63 16.16 6.01
N THR A 66 -18.13 17.01 5.11
CA THR A 66 -19.14 18.02 5.43
C THR A 66 -20.54 17.41 5.57
N PHE A 67 -20.92 16.48 4.68
CA PHE A 67 -22.29 16.00 4.59
C PHE A 67 -22.53 14.61 5.19
N VAL A 68 -21.48 13.88 5.58
CA VAL A 68 -21.56 12.58 6.27
C VAL A 68 -22.43 11.56 5.51
N THR A 69 -22.27 11.50 4.19
CA THR A 69 -22.90 10.52 3.29
C THR A 69 -22.07 9.24 3.20
N ASP A 70 -22.53 8.19 2.50
CA ASP A 70 -21.76 6.98 2.19
C ASP A 70 -20.70 7.24 1.12
N ILE A 71 -20.98 8.15 0.19
CA ILE A 71 -20.14 8.45 -0.96
C ILE A 71 -20.11 9.95 -1.16
N ALA A 72 -18.98 10.48 -1.62
CA ALA A 72 -18.96 11.77 -2.29
C ALA A 72 -18.34 11.64 -3.68
N ILE A 73 -18.91 12.34 -4.66
CA ILE A 73 -18.46 12.30 -6.06
C ILE A 73 -18.34 13.68 -6.68
N GLN A 74 -17.44 13.81 -7.63
CA GLN A 74 -17.29 14.99 -8.48
C GLN A 74 -16.83 14.56 -9.88
N ALA A 75 -17.39 15.15 -10.94
CA ALA A 75 -16.89 14.91 -12.30
C ALA A 75 -15.53 15.58 -12.50
N GLY A 76 -14.59 14.90 -13.16
CA GLY A 76 -13.23 15.40 -13.42
C GLY A 76 -13.23 16.75 -14.13
N GLY A 77 -14.08 16.94 -15.14
CA GLY A 77 -14.20 18.24 -15.83
C GLY A 77 -14.78 19.37 -14.98
N SER A 78 -15.25 19.07 -13.75
CA SER A 78 -15.70 20.08 -12.78
C SER A 78 -14.62 20.42 -11.74
N THR A 79 -13.53 19.66 -11.68
CA THR A 79 -12.26 20.18 -11.17
C THR A 79 -11.61 20.96 -12.32
N ALA A 80 -11.16 22.19 -12.06
CA ALA A 80 -10.91 23.15 -13.15
C ALA A 80 -9.44 23.51 -13.31
N LEU A 81 -8.68 23.57 -12.21
CA LEU A 81 -7.28 23.94 -12.21
C LEU A 81 -6.50 23.25 -11.08
N PRO A 82 -5.18 23.03 -11.27
CA PRO A 82 -4.31 22.51 -10.22
C PRO A 82 -4.13 23.50 -9.06
N LEU A 83 -3.57 23.00 -7.95
CA LEU A 83 -3.09 23.85 -6.86
C LEU A 83 -1.57 23.98 -6.91
N TRP A 84 -1.08 25.22 -6.92
CA TRP A 84 0.35 25.50 -6.90
C TRP A 84 0.90 25.53 -5.47
N GLU A 85 2.17 25.18 -5.32
CA GLU A 85 2.89 25.26 -4.05
C GLU A 85 2.91 26.70 -3.51
N GLY A 86 2.66 26.84 -2.21
CA GLY A 86 2.73 28.12 -1.51
C GLY A 86 1.47 28.49 -0.74
N PRO A 87 1.37 29.76 -0.29
CA PRO A 87 0.20 30.26 0.42
C PRO A 87 -1.03 30.24 -0.48
N LEU A 88 -2.15 29.78 0.05
CA LEU A 88 -3.42 29.69 -0.65
C LEU A 88 -4.37 30.78 -0.16
N VAL A 89 -5.02 31.48 -1.09
CA VAL A 89 -6.14 32.38 -0.81
C VAL A 89 -7.43 31.81 -1.40
N GLY A 90 -8.57 32.44 -1.10
CA GLY A 90 -9.88 31.99 -1.61
C GLY A 90 -9.93 31.90 -3.14
N ALA A 91 -9.23 32.79 -3.85
CA ALA A 91 -9.15 32.73 -5.30
C ALA A 91 -8.47 31.45 -5.82
N ASP A 92 -7.51 30.89 -5.09
CA ASP A 92 -6.85 29.64 -5.48
C ASP A 92 -7.79 28.45 -5.27
N VAL A 93 -8.53 28.44 -4.15
CA VAL A 93 -9.55 27.42 -3.88
C VAL A 93 -10.72 27.49 -4.85
N TYR A 94 -11.18 28.69 -5.19
CA TYR A 94 -12.25 28.89 -6.17
C TYR A 94 -11.89 28.33 -7.55
N ARG A 95 -10.62 28.45 -7.95
CA ARG A 95 -10.11 27.92 -9.22
C ARG A 95 -10.11 26.39 -9.27
N VAL A 96 -10.10 25.71 -8.12
CA VAL A 96 -10.15 24.24 -8.08
C VAL A 96 -11.50 23.71 -8.57
N ASN A 97 -12.60 24.41 -8.26
CA ASN A 97 -13.97 24.01 -8.58
C ASN A 97 -14.66 25.10 -9.43
N GLY A 98 -13.92 25.71 -10.34
CA GLY A 98 -14.32 26.94 -11.03
C GLY A 98 -15.39 26.76 -12.11
N TYR A 99 -15.73 25.52 -12.47
CA TYR A 99 -16.75 25.22 -13.48
C TYR A 99 -18.14 25.21 -12.86
N GLY A 100 -18.69 26.41 -12.69
CA GLY A 100 -20.06 26.64 -12.23
C GLY A 100 -20.26 28.12 -12.02
N PHE A 101 -21.06 28.76 -12.87
CA PHE A 101 -21.54 30.11 -12.59
C PHE A 101 -23.03 30.03 -12.35
N ASN A 102 -23.41 30.09 -11.08
CA ASN A 102 -24.80 30.17 -10.69
C ASN A 102 -25.20 31.66 -10.66
N THR A 103 -26.11 32.03 -11.57
CA THR A 103 -26.57 33.41 -11.76
C THR A 103 -27.34 33.96 -10.55
N ILE A 104 -27.73 33.11 -9.61
CA ILE A 104 -28.49 33.46 -8.40
C ILE A 104 -27.54 33.84 -7.26
N ASN A 105 -26.46 33.08 -7.03
CA ASN A 105 -25.52 33.32 -5.93
C ASN A 105 -24.20 33.98 -6.37
N GLY A 106 -23.94 34.09 -7.68
CA GLY A 106 -22.71 34.65 -8.23
C GLY A 106 -21.46 33.79 -8.02
N LEU A 107 -21.63 32.54 -7.57
CA LEU A 107 -20.59 31.57 -7.22
C LEU A 107 -20.83 30.22 -7.94
N GLY A 108 -20.05 29.20 -7.56
CA GLY A 108 -20.12 27.82 -8.06
C GLY A 108 -21.49 27.14 -7.95
N PHE A 109 -21.57 25.90 -8.44
CA PHE A 109 -22.73 25.04 -8.24
C PHE A 109 -22.97 24.81 -6.74
N GLN A 110 -24.24 24.60 -6.39
CA GLN A 110 -24.65 24.28 -5.03
C GLN A 110 -24.37 22.82 -4.69
N MET A 111 -24.22 22.55 -3.40
CA MET A 111 -24.10 21.19 -2.90
C MET A 111 -25.47 20.53 -2.79
N VAL A 112 -25.50 19.24 -3.12
CA VAL A 112 -26.67 18.38 -2.98
C VAL A 112 -26.29 17.07 -2.31
N THR A 113 -27.21 16.52 -1.53
CA THR A 113 -27.17 15.11 -1.14
C THR A 113 -28.37 14.37 -1.70
N PHE A 114 -28.20 13.11 -2.08
CA PHE A 114 -29.27 12.27 -2.61
C PHE A 114 -28.95 10.80 -2.38
N ASP A 115 -29.97 9.96 -2.52
CA ASP A 115 -29.86 8.50 -2.42
C ASP A 115 -29.95 7.85 -3.80
N ILE A 116 -29.10 6.86 -4.05
CA ILE A 116 -29.07 6.11 -5.32
C ILE A 116 -28.91 4.61 -5.05
N GLU A 117 -29.62 3.76 -5.82
CA GLU A 117 -29.40 2.31 -5.76
C GLU A 117 -28.09 1.94 -6.45
N GLY A 118 -27.42 0.90 -5.94
CA GLY A 118 -26.10 0.48 -6.43
C GLY A 118 -26.06 0.22 -7.93
N GLN A 119 -27.10 -0.38 -8.51
CA GLN A 119 -27.20 -0.62 -9.96
C GLN A 119 -27.18 0.66 -10.81
N TYR A 120 -27.77 1.75 -10.31
CA TYR A 120 -27.78 3.03 -11.03
C TYR A 120 -26.46 3.77 -10.85
N LEU A 121 -25.83 3.65 -9.68
CA LEU A 121 -24.46 4.13 -9.46
C LEU A 121 -23.46 3.44 -10.41
N LEU A 122 -23.57 2.11 -10.56
CA LEU A 122 -22.78 1.35 -11.54
C LEU A 122 -22.98 1.87 -12.98
N GLY A 123 -24.23 2.16 -13.36
CA GLY A 123 -24.54 2.75 -14.66
C GLY A 123 -23.93 4.14 -14.87
N GLY A 124 -23.96 4.99 -13.83
CA GLY A 124 -23.32 6.31 -13.85
C GLY A 124 -21.80 6.23 -13.98
N LEU A 125 -21.16 5.27 -13.30
CA LEU A 125 -19.72 5.04 -13.43
C LEU A 125 -19.32 4.52 -14.81
N GLU A 126 -20.12 3.63 -15.43
CA GLU A 126 -19.89 3.22 -16.82
C GLU A 126 -20.00 4.40 -17.80
N PHE A 127 -20.95 5.31 -17.57
CA PHE A 127 -21.02 6.55 -18.35
C PHE A 127 -19.77 7.42 -18.12
N GLY A 128 -19.32 7.58 -16.88
CA GLY A 128 -18.09 8.33 -16.58
C GLY A 128 -16.84 7.74 -17.25
N LEU A 129 -16.84 6.43 -17.46
CA LEU A 129 -15.79 5.69 -18.16
C LEU A 129 -15.97 5.68 -19.69
N SER A 130 -17.02 6.26 -20.24
CA SER A 130 -17.42 6.04 -21.64
C SER A 130 -16.52 6.71 -22.67
N GLU A 131 -15.82 7.79 -22.31
CA GLU A 131 -14.98 8.60 -23.20
C GLU A 131 -13.53 8.79 -22.70
N ILE A 132 -13.06 7.93 -21.80
CA ILE A 132 -11.73 8.06 -21.15
C ILE A 132 -10.54 8.04 -22.13
N GLU A 133 -10.75 7.62 -23.37
CA GLU A 133 -9.74 7.74 -24.43
C GLU A 133 -9.53 9.18 -24.94
N LYS A 134 -10.46 10.10 -24.63
CA LYS A 134 -10.40 11.49 -25.10
C LYS A 134 -9.89 12.44 -24.03
N ASN A 135 -10.45 12.37 -22.82
CA ASN A 135 -10.15 13.22 -21.68
C ASN A 135 -10.75 12.60 -20.39
N ASP A 136 -10.56 13.27 -19.26
CA ASP A 136 -11.10 12.92 -17.95
C ASP A 136 -12.37 13.69 -17.56
N GLU A 137 -13.02 14.40 -18.50
CA GLU A 137 -14.13 15.31 -18.18
C GLU A 137 -15.27 14.60 -17.44
N PHE A 138 -15.55 13.35 -17.81
CA PHE A 138 -16.58 12.53 -17.17
C PHE A 138 -16.03 11.51 -16.17
N LEU A 139 -14.70 11.43 -15.97
CA LEU A 139 -14.12 10.54 -14.97
C LEU A 139 -14.60 10.99 -13.58
N ILE A 140 -15.21 10.07 -12.82
CA ILE A 140 -15.82 10.42 -11.55
C ILE A 140 -14.77 10.33 -10.45
N GLN A 141 -14.34 11.47 -9.90
CA GLN A 141 -13.56 11.56 -8.67
C GLN A 141 -14.43 11.13 -7.48
N VAL A 142 -13.86 10.44 -6.48
CA VAL A 142 -14.64 9.77 -5.43
C VAL A 142 -14.01 9.86 -4.04
N SER A 143 -14.85 9.85 -3.00
CA SER A 143 -14.50 9.60 -1.59
C SER A 143 -15.54 8.70 -0.93
N GLY A 144 -15.11 7.83 0.00
CA GLY A 144 -15.95 6.76 0.56
C GLY A 144 -16.24 5.60 -0.41
N MET A 145 -15.71 5.67 -1.64
CA MET A 145 -15.85 4.67 -2.69
C MET A 145 -14.51 4.47 -3.40
N GLN A 146 -14.33 3.27 -3.95
CA GLN A 146 -13.27 2.94 -4.90
C GLN A 146 -13.89 2.21 -6.09
N TYR A 147 -13.35 2.41 -7.30
CA TYR A 147 -13.76 1.62 -8.44
C TYR A 147 -12.60 1.24 -9.36
N PHE A 148 -12.77 0.09 -9.99
CA PHE A 148 -11.79 -0.53 -10.88
C PHE A 148 -12.40 -0.65 -12.26
N TYR A 149 -11.61 -0.38 -13.28
CA TYR A 149 -12.05 -0.47 -14.67
C TYR A 149 -10.98 -1.07 -15.58
N ASP A 150 -11.38 -1.47 -16.77
CA ASP A 150 -10.52 -1.94 -17.84
C ASP A 150 -10.74 -1.04 -19.05
N GLY A 151 -9.81 -0.09 -19.25
CA GLY A 151 -9.93 0.86 -20.35
C GLY A 151 -9.90 0.19 -21.73
N SER A 152 -9.35 -1.03 -21.85
CA SER A 152 -9.28 -1.75 -23.13
C SER A 152 -10.63 -2.29 -23.60
N GLN A 153 -11.63 -2.38 -22.72
CA GLN A 153 -12.97 -2.81 -23.10
C GLN A 153 -13.72 -1.71 -23.87
N PRO A 154 -14.69 -2.10 -24.71
CA PRO A 154 -15.63 -1.15 -25.29
C PRO A 154 -16.34 -0.30 -24.22
N SER A 155 -16.71 0.92 -24.60
CA SER A 155 -17.54 1.82 -23.79
C SER A 155 -18.77 1.08 -23.23
N PHE A 156 -19.13 1.36 -21.98
CA PHE A 156 -20.18 0.67 -21.21
C PHE A 156 -19.93 -0.81 -20.88
N ALA A 157 -18.68 -1.28 -20.99
CA ALA A 157 -18.23 -2.58 -20.51
C ALA A 157 -16.89 -2.48 -19.75
N ARG A 158 -16.56 -1.28 -19.26
CA ARG A 158 -15.24 -0.98 -18.70
C ARG A 158 -15.20 -1.22 -17.20
N LEU A 159 -16.32 -1.08 -16.49
CA LEU A 159 -16.35 -1.21 -15.03
C LEU A 159 -16.13 -2.67 -14.61
N LYS A 160 -15.14 -2.91 -13.75
CA LYS A 160 -14.77 -4.24 -13.25
C LYS A 160 -15.22 -4.48 -11.81
N GLY A 161 -15.32 -3.43 -11.01
CA GLY A 161 -15.78 -3.53 -9.64
C GLY A 161 -15.85 -2.19 -8.95
N VAL A 162 -16.65 -2.14 -7.89
CA VAL A 162 -16.82 -0.97 -7.04
C VAL A 162 -16.85 -1.44 -5.58
N LEU A 163 -16.15 -0.72 -4.72
CA LEU A 163 -16.21 -0.85 -3.27
C LEU A 163 -16.78 0.43 -2.67
N VAL A 164 -17.74 0.30 -1.76
CA VAL A 164 -18.24 1.41 -0.96
C VAL A 164 -17.94 1.10 0.50
N ASN A 165 -17.25 2.00 1.20
CA ASN A 165 -16.74 1.77 2.56
C ASN A 165 -16.03 0.41 2.71
N GLU A 166 -15.13 0.09 1.76
CA GLU A 166 -14.35 -1.16 1.69
C GLU A 166 -15.15 -2.45 1.42
N ALA A 167 -16.47 -2.38 1.29
CA ALA A 167 -17.32 -3.53 0.95
C ALA A 167 -17.67 -3.51 -0.55
N PRO A 168 -17.74 -4.67 -1.23
CA PRO A 168 -18.28 -4.74 -2.59
C PRO A 168 -19.66 -4.12 -2.67
N ILE A 169 -19.91 -3.34 -3.72
CA ILE A 169 -21.23 -2.74 -3.93
C ILE A 169 -22.31 -3.81 -4.07
N ASP A 170 -23.43 -3.61 -3.38
CA ASP A 170 -24.66 -4.37 -3.59
C ASP A 170 -25.53 -3.59 -4.59
N PRO A 171 -25.81 -4.16 -5.79
CA PRO A 171 -26.60 -3.47 -6.81
C PRO A 171 -28.03 -3.09 -6.35
N THR A 172 -28.54 -3.74 -5.32
CA THR A 172 -29.90 -3.53 -4.79
C THR A 172 -29.95 -2.67 -3.53
N ALA A 173 -28.78 -2.41 -2.91
CA ALA A 173 -28.70 -1.51 -1.76
C ALA A 173 -28.76 -0.05 -2.20
N THR A 174 -29.23 0.81 -1.30
CA THR A 174 -29.26 2.26 -1.47
C THR A 174 -28.05 2.88 -0.76
N TYR A 175 -27.42 3.84 -1.43
CA TYR A 175 -26.27 4.58 -0.92
C TYR A 175 -26.56 6.08 -0.92
N SER A 176 -26.19 6.75 0.16
CA SER A 176 -26.27 8.22 0.24
C SER A 176 -25.03 8.86 -0.40
N VAL A 177 -25.24 9.90 -1.22
CA VAL A 177 -24.21 10.55 -2.04
C VAL A 177 -24.22 12.05 -1.80
N ALA A 178 -23.04 12.64 -1.60
CA ALA A 178 -22.81 14.07 -1.62
C ALA A 178 -22.12 14.48 -2.94
N ALA A 179 -22.64 15.50 -3.61
CA ALA A 179 -22.10 15.94 -4.90
C ALA A 179 -22.46 17.40 -5.19
N SER A 180 -21.93 17.91 -6.30
CA SER A 180 -22.43 19.11 -6.96
C SER A 180 -23.83 18.92 -7.54
N GLU A 181 -24.67 19.97 -7.55
CA GLU A 181 -26.00 19.92 -8.18
C GLU A 181 -25.92 19.59 -9.69
N SER A 182 -24.77 19.79 -10.32
CA SER A 182 -24.52 19.40 -11.71
C SER A 182 -24.67 17.90 -11.95
N VAL A 183 -24.39 17.07 -10.94
CA VAL A 183 -24.55 15.62 -11.03
C VAL A 183 -26.02 15.24 -11.20
N ILE A 184 -26.95 15.96 -10.57
CA ILE A 184 -28.40 15.71 -10.73
C ILE A 184 -28.82 15.92 -12.18
N MET A 185 -28.31 16.98 -12.82
CA MET A 185 -28.58 17.24 -14.24
C MET A 185 -28.10 16.09 -15.15
N ILE A 186 -26.95 15.49 -14.83
CA ILE A 186 -26.41 14.33 -15.55
C ILE A 186 -27.26 13.08 -15.31
N LEU A 187 -27.66 12.82 -14.06
CA LEU A 187 -28.51 11.67 -13.73
C LEU A 187 -29.86 11.76 -14.44
N ASP A 188 -30.48 12.95 -14.47
CA ASP A 188 -31.71 13.22 -15.21
C ASP A 188 -31.52 12.98 -16.73
N TYR A 189 -30.41 13.47 -17.29
CA TYR A 189 -30.07 13.28 -18.69
C TYR A 189 -29.93 11.79 -19.06
N LEU A 190 -29.30 10.99 -18.18
CA LEU A 190 -29.11 9.55 -18.36
C LEU A 190 -30.37 8.73 -18.02
N GLY A 191 -31.38 9.35 -17.39
CA GLY A 191 -32.56 8.65 -16.90
C GLY A 191 -32.26 7.67 -15.76
N LEU A 192 -31.21 7.94 -14.97
CA LEU A 192 -30.82 7.13 -13.82
C LEU A 192 -31.62 7.56 -12.57
N PRO A 193 -32.43 6.69 -11.97
CA PRO A 193 -33.23 7.04 -10.80
C PRO A 193 -32.37 7.33 -9.57
N TYR A 194 -32.78 8.37 -8.83
CA TYR A 194 -32.28 8.76 -7.52
C TYR A 194 -33.46 9.23 -6.65
N SER A 195 -33.24 9.37 -5.35
CA SER A 195 -34.27 9.77 -4.38
C SER A 195 -33.70 10.61 -3.24
N ASN A 196 -34.55 11.04 -2.30
CA ASN A 196 -34.16 11.76 -1.07
C ASN A 196 -33.21 12.95 -1.29
N VAL A 197 -33.48 13.74 -2.34
CA VAL A 197 -32.67 14.91 -2.69
C VAL A 197 -32.82 16.02 -1.65
N GLN A 198 -31.68 16.51 -1.16
CA GLN A 198 -31.57 17.70 -0.34
C GLN A 198 -30.58 18.67 -0.97
N LEU A 199 -31.09 19.79 -1.48
CA LEU A 199 -30.31 20.91 -1.98
C LEU A 199 -29.92 21.83 -0.81
N TYR A 200 -28.65 22.21 -0.72
CA TYR A 200 -28.15 23.11 0.32
C TYR A 200 -28.05 24.53 -0.25
N GLU A 201 -29.16 25.27 -0.20
CA GLU A 201 -29.23 26.62 -0.73
C GLU A 201 -28.15 27.54 -0.13
N GLY A 202 -27.36 28.17 -0.99
CA GLY A 202 -26.28 29.08 -0.59
C GLY A 202 -25.00 28.39 -0.12
N VAL A 203 -24.94 27.05 -0.12
CA VAL A 203 -23.73 26.27 0.14
C VAL A 203 -23.17 25.75 -1.18
N THR A 204 -22.03 26.28 -1.58
CA THR A 204 -21.35 25.98 -2.85
C THR A 204 -20.18 25.05 -2.67
N GLU A 205 -19.75 24.41 -3.76
CA GLU A 205 -18.53 23.59 -3.79
C GLU A 205 -17.32 24.38 -3.26
N PHE A 206 -17.19 25.64 -3.68
CA PHE A 206 -16.12 26.54 -3.22
C PHE A 206 -16.11 26.68 -1.70
N GLN A 207 -17.25 27.00 -1.08
CA GLN A 207 -17.34 27.18 0.37
C GLN A 207 -17.00 25.89 1.13
N VAL A 208 -17.47 24.75 0.63
CA VAL A 208 -17.19 23.46 1.28
C VAL A 208 -15.70 23.12 1.25
N VAL A 209 -15.04 23.30 0.10
CA VAL A 209 -13.58 23.06 0.00
C VAL A 209 -12.80 24.10 0.82
N ALA A 210 -13.21 25.36 0.78
CA ALA A 210 -12.63 26.45 1.57
C ALA A 210 -12.66 26.14 3.08
N ASP A 211 -13.82 25.79 3.61
CA ASP A 211 -14.01 25.48 5.02
C ASP A 211 -13.23 24.23 5.41
N TYR A 212 -13.19 23.22 4.54
CA TYR A 212 -12.37 22.02 4.76
C TYR A 212 -10.88 22.34 4.92
N ILE A 213 -10.32 23.17 4.03
CA ILE A 213 -8.90 23.57 4.09
C ILE A 213 -8.59 24.31 5.40
N ILE A 214 -9.46 25.26 5.80
CA ILE A 214 -9.30 26.02 7.04
C ILE A 214 -9.34 25.08 8.26
N ASN A 215 -10.29 24.14 8.26
CA ASN A 215 -10.49 23.20 9.37
C ASN A 215 -9.34 22.17 9.51
N GLN A 216 -8.57 21.92 8.45
CA GLN A 216 -7.35 21.09 8.48
C GLN A 216 -6.12 21.85 9.05
N GLY A 217 -6.32 23.02 9.66
CA GLY A 217 -5.24 23.83 10.22
C GLY A 217 -4.45 24.61 9.16
N GLY A 218 -5.01 24.75 7.95
CA GLY A 218 -4.43 25.54 6.88
C GLY A 218 -3.20 24.92 6.20
N PHE A 219 -2.92 23.63 6.40
CA PHE A 219 -1.89 22.90 5.65
C PHE A 219 -2.54 21.75 4.90
N ILE A 220 -2.42 21.74 3.58
CA ILE A 220 -2.96 20.66 2.76
C ILE A 220 -1.87 19.88 2.05
N HIS A 221 -2.09 18.57 1.98
CA HIS A 221 -1.24 17.65 1.25
C HIS A 221 -2.10 16.53 0.63
N PRO A 222 -3.00 16.86 -0.30
CA PRO A 222 -3.80 15.86 -0.99
C PRO A 222 -2.88 14.88 -1.74
N LYS A 223 -3.29 13.61 -1.74
CA LYS A 223 -2.52 12.51 -2.34
C LYS A 223 -3.38 11.76 -3.33
N LYS A 224 -2.71 11.10 -4.26
CA LYS A 224 -3.27 9.98 -4.99
C LYS A 224 -3.38 8.79 -4.04
N LEU A 225 -4.58 8.20 -3.96
CA LEU A 225 -4.94 7.15 -3.02
C LEU A 225 -5.33 5.85 -3.72
N GLY A 226 -5.38 5.84 -5.06
CA GLY A 226 -5.75 4.65 -5.81
C GLY A 226 -7.24 4.34 -5.70
N ARG A 227 -8.08 5.37 -5.55
CA ARG A 227 -9.55 5.20 -5.50
C ARG A 227 -10.14 4.86 -6.86
N ILE A 228 -9.43 5.21 -7.93
CA ILE A 228 -9.84 4.99 -9.32
C ILE A 228 -8.72 4.26 -10.01
N LEU A 229 -8.97 3.04 -10.47
CA LEU A 229 -7.91 2.15 -10.92
C LEU A 229 -8.23 1.51 -12.26
N ASN A 230 -7.41 1.78 -13.28
CA ASN A 230 -7.40 0.97 -14.50
C ASN A 230 -6.61 -0.31 -14.25
N VAL A 231 -7.31 -1.42 -14.14
CA VAL A 231 -6.74 -2.76 -13.94
C VAL A 231 -6.57 -3.52 -15.26
N GLY A 232 -7.13 -3.01 -16.36
CA GLY A 232 -7.08 -3.69 -17.66
C GLY A 232 -7.80 -5.04 -17.65
N ASP A 233 -7.38 -5.94 -18.55
CA ASP A 233 -7.81 -7.35 -18.55
C ASP A 233 -7.16 -8.16 -17.39
N GLN A 234 -6.30 -7.52 -16.61
CA GLN A 234 -5.63 -8.12 -15.47
C GLN A 234 -6.56 -8.09 -14.27
N GLU A 235 -6.84 -9.27 -13.70
CA GLU A 235 -7.35 -9.32 -12.33
C GLU A 235 -6.33 -8.61 -11.42
N SER A 236 -6.76 -7.62 -10.64
CA SER A 236 -5.91 -7.00 -9.61
C SER A 236 -5.38 -8.10 -8.68
N ARG A 237 -4.07 -8.33 -8.66
CA ARG A 237 -3.46 -9.38 -7.82
C ARG A 237 -2.94 -8.76 -6.54
N GLY A 238 -3.82 -8.60 -5.55
CA GLY A 238 -3.38 -8.45 -4.17
C GLY A 238 -2.66 -9.73 -3.72
N MET A 239 -1.41 -9.63 -3.30
CA MET A 239 -0.59 -10.74 -2.81
C MET A 239 -0.13 -10.46 -1.39
N LEU A 240 -0.33 -11.44 -0.50
CA LEU A 240 0.31 -11.49 0.80
C LEU A 240 1.16 -12.76 0.87
N TYR A 241 2.46 -12.58 0.91
CA TYR A 241 3.38 -13.63 1.28
C TYR A 241 4.11 -13.24 2.54
N ALA A 242 4.13 -14.12 3.53
CA ALA A 242 4.92 -13.88 4.72
C ALA A 242 5.38 -15.20 5.32
N GLY A 243 6.53 -15.16 5.99
CA GLY A 243 7.10 -16.34 6.62
C GLY A 243 8.10 -15.93 7.67
N GLY A 244 7.99 -16.54 8.86
CA GLY A 244 8.85 -16.15 9.96
C GLY A 244 8.40 -16.76 11.28
N TRP A 245 8.85 -16.13 12.35
CA TRP A 245 8.44 -16.45 13.70
C TRP A 245 8.29 -15.21 14.58
N ILE A 246 7.40 -15.32 15.57
CA ILE A 246 7.25 -14.37 16.68
C ILE A 246 7.55 -15.11 18.00
N ASN A 247 7.88 -14.36 19.05
CA ASN A 247 7.91 -14.92 20.40
C ASN A 247 6.49 -14.97 20.95
N SER A 248 5.98 -16.17 21.24
CA SER A 248 4.75 -16.35 22.01
C SER A 248 5.08 -16.14 23.48
N GLU A 249 4.59 -15.06 24.06
CA GLU A 249 4.78 -14.74 25.48
C GLU A 249 3.71 -15.41 26.35
N SER A 250 3.88 -15.24 27.67
CA SER A 250 2.90 -15.78 28.62
C SER A 250 1.55 -15.11 28.41
N GLY A 251 0.48 -15.90 28.40
CA GLY A 251 -0.88 -15.42 28.15
C GLY A 251 -1.31 -15.45 26.67
N PHE A 252 -0.40 -15.68 25.72
CA PHE A 252 -0.80 -15.74 24.29
C PHE A 252 -1.52 -17.04 23.94
N TYR A 253 -1.09 -18.16 24.52
CA TYR A 253 -1.77 -19.44 24.39
C TYR A 253 -2.71 -19.62 25.58
N LEU A 254 -4.00 -19.36 25.38
CA LEU A 254 -4.98 -19.29 26.46
C LEU A 254 -5.29 -20.63 27.16
N PRO A 255 -5.27 -21.80 26.49
CA PRO A 255 -5.45 -23.08 27.16
C PRO A 255 -4.37 -23.40 28.21
N ASP A 256 -3.16 -22.85 28.04
CA ASP A 256 -2.10 -22.90 29.04
C ASP A 256 -1.24 -21.62 28.98
N PRO A 257 -1.62 -20.57 29.74
CA PRO A 257 -0.95 -19.26 29.71
C PRO A 257 0.52 -19.29 30.09
N SER A 258 1.01 -20.38 30.70
CA SER A 258 2.42 -20.54 31.07
C SER A 258 3.31 -20.92 29.88
N VAL A 259 2.72 -21.40 28.77
CA VAL A 259 3.47 -21.81 27.59
C VAL A 259 4.03 -20.59 26.85
N THR A 260 5.35 -20.53 26.75
CA THR A 260 6.08 -19.49 26.01
C THR A 260 7.08 -20.08 25.04
N GLY A 261 7.29 -19.46 23.89
CA GLY A 261 8.32 -19.87 22.93
C GLY A 261 8.06 -19.40 21.50
N ARG A 262 8.94 -19.76 20.57
CA ARG A 262 8.80 -19.34 19.16
C ARG A 262 7.58 -19.97 18.51
N ALA A 263 6.72 -19.13 17.94
CA ALA A 263 5.62 -19.53 17.09
C ALA A 263 5.95 -19.19 15.64
N PHE A 264 5.91 -20.18 14.76
CA PHE A 264 6.28 -20.07 13.35
C PHE A 264 5.03 -19.93 12.48
N PHE A 265 5.09 -19.14 11.43
CA PHE A 265 3.98 -19.02 10.48
C PHE A 265 4.47 -18.94 9.03
N THR A 266 3.57 -19.31 8.11
CA THR A 266 3.73 -19.08 6.67
C THR A 266 2.39 -18.70 6.08
N ILE A 267 2.35 -17.62 5.32
CA ILE A 267 1.16 -17.07 4.66
C ILE A 267 1.48 -16.99 3.17
N LYS A 268 0.59 -17.53 2.34
CA LYS A 268 0.67 -17.41 0.88
C LYS A 268 -0.74 -17.21 0.35
N LEU A 269 -1.14 -15.96 0.13
CA LEU A 269 -2.48 -15.59 -0.30
C LEU A 269 -2.43 -14.71 -1.55
N ARG A 270 -3.45 -14.88 -2.39
CA ARG A 270 -3.71 -14.03 -3.55
C ARG A 270 -5.21 -13.73 -3.61
N ASN A 271 -5.58 -12.48 -3.84
CA ASN A 271 -6.97 -12.12 -4.09
C ASN A 271 -7.37 -12.53 -5.53
N LYS A 272 -8.59 -13.02 -5.70
CA LYS A 272 -9.23 -13.34 -6.97
C LYS A 272 -10.61 -12.66 -6.99
N PHE A 273 -10.67 -11.46 -7.54
CA PHE A 273 -11.87 -10.61 -7.48
C PHE A 273 -13.12 -11.28 -8.09
N THR A 274 -12.95 -12.19 -9.05
CA THR A 274 -14.05 -12.84 -9.79
C THR A 274 -14.67 -14.05 -9.07
N SER A 275 -14.04 -14.62 -8.04
CA SER A 275 -14.54 -15.84 -7.34
C SER A 275 -14.98 -15.63 -5.89
N GLY A 276 -14.91 -14.41 -5.36
CA GLY A 276 -15.32 -14.08 -3.98
C GLY A 276 -14.37 -14.53 -2.87
N GLU A 277 -13.58 -15.59 -3.07
CA GLU A 277 -12.65 -16.12 -2.05
C GLU A 277 -11.16 -15.95 -2.42
N PRO A 278 -10.32 -15.43 -1.51
CA PRO A 278 -8.87 -15.45 -1.62
C PRO A 278 -8.31 -16.86 -1.78
N ALA A 279 -7.42 -17.05 -2.76
CA ALA A 279 -6.75 -18.32 -2.96
C ALA A 279 -5.45 -18.38 -2.16
N GLY A 280 -5.25 -19.45 -1.37
CA GLY A 280 -3.98 -19.67 -0.69
C GLY A 280 -4.06 -20.44 0.63
N LYS A 281 -3.01 -20.34 1.45
CA LYS A 281 -2.90 -21.05 2.74
C LYS A 281 -2.22 -20.19 3.80
N VAL A 282 -2.77 -20.24 5.01
CA VAL A 282 -2.15 -19.77 6.25
C VAL A 282 -1.76 -20.98 7.08
N ARG A 283 -0.56 -20.95 7.66
CA ARG A 283 -0.09 -21.96 8.61
C ARG A 283 0.52 -21.26 9.80
N PHE A 284 0.24 -21.77 10.98
CA PHE A 284 0.79 -21.28 12.24
C PHE A 284 1.13 -22.47 13.15
N ASN A 285 2.26 -22.39 13.86
CA ASN A 285 2.76 -23.49 14.68
C ASN A 285 3.50 -22.98 15.93
N LEU A 286 2.89 -23.22 17.09
CA LEU A 286 3.54 -23.10 18.39
C LEU A 286 3.94 -24.50 18.88
N ARG A 287 5.21 -24.87 18.63
CA ARG A 287 5.70 -26.25 18.85
C ARG A 287 5.62 -26.70 20.31
N LYS A 288 5.88 -25.80 21.26
CA LYS A 288 5.87 -26.13 22.69
C LYS A 288 4.47 -26.49 23.21
N ALA A 289 3.42 -25.96 22.60
CA ALA A 289 2.02 -26.35 22.88
C ALA A 289 1.54 -27.52 22.02
N ASN A 290 2.40 -28.07 21.14
CA ASN A 290 1.98 -28.96 20.05
C ASN A 290 0.81 -28.36 19.24
N PHE A 291 0.74 -27.04 19.08
CA PHE A 291 -0.38 -26.34 18.48
C PHE A 291 -0.08 -26.04 17.01
N ARG A 292 -0.77 -26.72 16.08
CA ARG A 292 -0.55 -26.58 14.64
C ARG A 292 -1.85 -26.20 13.94
N PHE A 293 -1.93 -24.94 13.54
CA PHE A 293 -3.04 -24.40 12.77
C PHE A 293 -2.76 -24.43 11.26
N ARG A 294 -3.79 -24.75 10.46
CA ARG A 294 -3.79 -24.65 9.00
C ARG A 294 -5.13 -24.13 8.52
N SER A 295 -5.14 -23.09 7.68
CA SER A 295 -6.38 -22.65 7.05
C SER A 295 -6.91 -23.72 6.10
N THR A 296 -8.23 -23.86 6.08
CA THR A 296 -9.01 -24.64 5.11
C THR A 296 -9.67 -23.72 4.10
N GLU A 297 -10.03 -22.52 4.54
CA GLU A 297 -10.75 -21.51 3.80
C GLU A 297 -10.18 -20.13 4.20
N CYS A 298 -10.04 -19.24 3.23
CA CYS A 298 -9.75 -17.83 3.48
C CYS A 298 -10.96 -17.09 2.93
N GLU A 299 -11.79 -16.55 3.81
CA GLU A 299 -13.09 -15.98 3.44
C GLU A 299 -12.90 -14.64 2.76
N TRP A 300 -11.95 -13.82 3.23
CA TRP A 300 -11.61 -12.55 2.61
C TRP A 300 -10.15 -12.14 2.89
N LEU A 301 -9.60 -11.33 1.99
CA LEU A 301 -8.24 -10.76 2.04
C LEU A 301 -8.33 -9.30 1.60
N LEU A 302 -8.11 -8.39 2.55
CA LEU A 302 -7.96 -6.97 2.29
C LEU A 302 -6.46 -6.62 2.27
N ILE A 303 -6.03 -5.90 1.23
CA ILE A 303 -4.68 -5.36 1.11
C ILE A 303 -4.81 -3.87 0.81
N GLU A 304 -4.26 -3.05 1.68
CA GLU A 304 -4.20 -1.60 1.54
C GLU A 304 -2.75 -1.15 1.81
N ASN A 305 -2.08 -0.62 0.79
CA ASN A 305 -0.68 -0.18 0.87
C ASN A 305 0.25 -1.26 1.46
N SER A 306 0.79 -1.02 2.66
CA SER A 306 1.68 -1.92 3.38
C SER A 306 0.96 -2.79 4.43
N PHE A 307 -0.37 -2.78 4.47
CA PHE A 307 -1.19 -3.53 5.42
C PHE A 307 -2.02 -4.60 4.73
N ALA A 308 -2.16 -5.75 5.38
CA ALA A 308 -3.00 -6.84 4.91
C ALA A 308 -3.77 -7.48 6.07
N THR A 309 -5.07 -7.73 5.88
CA THR A 309 -5.92 -8.46 6.82
C THR A 309 -6.57 -9.66 6.13
N VAL A 310 -6.57 -10.80 6.80
CA VAL A 310 -7.24 -12.02 6.35
C VAL A 310 -8.03 -12.63 7.50
N VAL A 311 -9.23 -13.11 7.20
CA VAL A 311 -10.03 -13.95 8.09
C VAL A 311 -10.44 -15.21 7.34
N GLY A 312 -10.63 -16.29 8.09
CA GLY A 312 -11.27 -17.47 7.54
C GLY A 312 -11.32 -18.61 8.55
N LYS A 313 -11.38 -19.83 8.01
CA LYS A 313 -11.50 -21.06 8.77
C LYS A 313 -10.30 -21.97 8.62
N GLY A 314 -10.10 -22.87 9.57
CA GLY A 314 -9.02 -23.83 9.56
C GLY A 314 -9.16 -24.98 10.55
N LYS A 315 -8.05 -25.71 10.69
CA LYS A 315 -7.91 -26.84 11.60
C LYS A 315 -6.78 -26.62 12.58
N VAL A 316 -6.96 -27.02 13.83
CA VAL A 316 -5.88 -27.19 14.80
C VAL A 316 -5.63 -28.69 15.02
N ASN A 317 -4.40 -29.14 14.77
CA ASN A 317 -3.99 -30.55 14.93
C ASN A 317 -4.86 -31.59 14.21
N GLY A 318 -5.59 -31.18 13.16
CA GLY A 318 -6.48 -32.05 12.39
C GLY A 318 -7.96 -31.91 12.77
N THR A 319 -8.29 -31.23 13.87
CA THR A 319 -9.66 -30.90 14.26
C THR A 319 -10.14 -29.67 13.52
N ASP A 320 -11.27 -29.78 12.83
CA ASP A 320 -11.94 -28.71 12.06
C ASP A 320 -12.60 -27.64 12.95
N ASN A 321 -13.23 -26.64 12.31
CA ASN A 321 -14.06 -25.59 12.91
C ASN A 321 -13.31 -24.61 13.83
N TYR A 322 -12.08 -24.26 13.46
CA TYR A 322 -11.38 -23.12 14.07
C TYR A 322 -11.48 -21.91 13.15
N GLY A 323 -11.78 -20.75 13.71
CA GLY A 323 -11.66 -19.48 12.99
C GLY A 323 -10.30 -18.83 13.24
N PHE A 324 -9.91 -17.93 12.34
CA PHE A 324 -8.71 -17.12 12.54
C PHE A 324 -8.86 -15.72 11.96
N LEU A 325 -8.15 -14.78 12.57
CA LEU A 325 -7.89 -13.44 12.04
C LEU A 325 -6.38 -13.24 12.04
N LEU A 326 -5.86 -12.71 10.95
CA LEU A 326 -4.45 -12.36 10.84
C LEU A 326 -4.32 -10.99 10.20
N THR A 327 -3.51 -10.13 10.81
CA THR A 327 -3.06 -8.88 10.20
C THR A 327 -1.56 -8.91 10.02
N ALA A 328 -1.09 -8.35 8.90
CA ALA A 328 0.32 -8.19 8.58
C ALA A 328 0.56 -6.74 8.16
N GLN A 329 1.62 -6.13 8.69
CA GLN A 329 2.04 -4.78 8.36
C GLN A 329 3.51 -4.79 7.94
N SER A 330 3.79 -4.22 6.77
CA SER A 330 5.14 -3.92 6.30
C SER A 330 5.47 -2.44 6.57
N GLU A 331 6.74 -2.13 6.84
CA GLU A 331 7.22 -0.75 7.01
C GLU A 331 7.44 -0.04 5.67
N ILE A 332 7.64 -0.79 4.58
CA ILE A 332 7.85 -0.27 3.22
C ILE A 332 6.88 -0.98 2.28
N GLU A 333 6.21 -0.20 1.43
CA GLU A 333 5.22 -0.69 0.45
C GLU A 333 5.92 -1.54 -0.64
N GLY A 334 5.37 -2.74 -0.93
CA GLY A 334 5.79 -3.52 -2.10
C GLY A 334 7.15 -4.25 -2.01
N MET A 335 7.83 -4.26 -0.86
CA MET A 335 9.17 -4.87 -0.69
C MET A 335 9.20 -6.01 0.34
N GLU A 336 10.26 -6.82 0.29
CA GLU A 336 10.59 -7.79 1.36
C GLU A 336 11.13 -7.02 2.58
N CYS A 337 10.36 -6.97 3.67
CA CYS A 337 10.74 -6.24 4.88
C CYS A 337 11.00 -7.17 6.08
N PRO A 338 12.16 -7.05 6.76
CA PRO A 338 12.46 -7.80 7.98
C PRO A 338 11.93 -7.16 9.27
N GLN A 339 11.34 -5.96 9.23
CA GLN A 339 10.90 -5.18 10.40
C GLN A 339 9.35 -5.03 10.51
N GLY A 340 8.59 -5.83 9.75
CA GLY A 340 7.12 -5.81 9.81
C GLY A 340 6.51 -6.47 11.06
N GLY A 341 5.24 -6.18 11.29
CA GLY A 341 4.46 -6.73 12.41
C GLY A 341 3.39 -7.72 11.96
N VAL A 342 3.11 -8.75 12.77
CA VAL A 342 1.96 -9.65 12.56
C VAL A 342 1.14 -9.82 13.82
N ARG A 343 -0.19 -9.76 13.67
CA ARG A 343 -1.17 -10.16 14.68
C ARG A 343 -1.85 -11.46 14.25
N ILE A 344 -2.02 -12.41 15.16
CA ILE A 344 -2.69 -13.69 14.90
C ILE A 344 -3.63 -13.98 16.05
N ILE A 345 -4.91 -14.16 15.71
CA ILE A 345 -5.97 -14.60 16.61
C ILE A 345 -6.54 -15.90 16.05
N ILE A 346 -6.71 -16.92 16.89
CA ILE A 346 -7.34 -18.19 16.53
C ILE A 346 -8.35 -18.54 17.62
N TRP A 347 -9.56 -18.93 17.24
CA TRP A 347 -10.63 -19.35 18.15
C TRP A 347 -11.21 -20.71 17.75
N ASP A 348 -11.79 -21.41 18.73
CA ASP A 348 -12.44 -22.70 18.54
C ASP A 348 -13.90 -22.57 18.05
N SER A 349 -14.60 -23.70 17.95
CA SER A 349 -15.97 -23.76 17.44
C SER A 349 -17.00 -23.09 18.34
N ASP A 350 -16.66 -22.85 19.61
CA ASP A 350 -17.51 -22.17 20.59
C ASP A 350 -17.13 -20.69 20.71
N GLU A 351 -16.36 -20.17 19.74
CA GLU A 351 -15.85 -18.80 19.66
C GLU A 351 -14.91 -18.41 20.81
N ASN A 352 -14.39 -19.39 21.57
CA ASN A 352 -13.38 -19.12 22.58
C ASN A 352 -12.03 -18.91 21.89
N ILE A 353 -11.36 -17.81 22.20
CA ILE A 353 -10.00 -17.56 21.73
C ILE A 353 -9.07 -18.63 22.35
N VAL A 354 -8.29 -19.28 21.50
CA VAL A 354 -7.29 -20.29 21.91
C VAL A 354 -5.85 -19.78 21.73
N TYR A 355 -5.64 -18.82 20.83
CA TYR A 355 -4.38 -18.12 20.67
C TYR A 355 -4.63 -16.66 20.29
N ASP A 356 -3.96 -15.73 20.97
CA ASP A 356 -3.94 -14.30 20.62
C ASP A 356 -2.60 -13.69 21.04
N ASN A 357 -1.86 -13.11 20.09
CA ASN A 357 -0.65 -12.36 20.43
C ASN A 357 -0.91 -10.90 20.83
N LEU A 358 -2.17 -10.57 21.09
CA LEU A 358 -2.74 -9.33 21.60
C LEU A 358 -2.62 -8.16 20.62
N LEU A 359 -1.39 -7.76 20.31
CA LEU A 359 -1.03 -6.69 19.37
C LEU A 359 -0.10 -7.22 18.28
N PRO A 360 0.02 -6.53 17.12
CA PRO A 360 1.03 -6.87 16.12
C PRO A 360 2.41 -6.95 16.75
N GLN A 361 3.05 -8.11 16.64
CA GLN A 361 4.40 -8.35 17.14
C GLN A 361 5.39 -8.21 16.01
N ASN A 362 6.52 -7.56 16.29
CA ASN A 362 7.68 -7.63 15.41
C ASN A 362 8.06 -9.10 15.24
N MET A 363 8.23 -9.50 13.99
CA MET A 363 8.62 -10.86 13.65
C MET A 363 10.09 -10.92 13.26
N ASN A 364 10.63 -12.12 13.28
CA ASN A 364 11.85 -12.45 12.56
C ASN A 364 11.47 -13.26 11.32
N GLY A 365 11.65 -12.67 10.15
CA GLY A 365 11.18 -13.25 8.90
C GLY A 365 11.01 -12.21 7.81
N TRP A 366 10.17 -12.52 6.85
CA TRP A 366 9.89 -11.67 5.70
C TRP A 366 8.37 -11.50 5.55
N ILE A 367 7.96 -10.29 5.19
CA ILE A 367 6.62 -9.96 4.73
C ILE A 367 6.77 -9.30 3.37
N PHE A 368 5.96 -9.75 2.41
CA PHE A 368 5.78 -9.17 1.11
C PHE A 368 4.29 -8.94 0.91
N ILE A 369 3.90 -7.67 0.90
CA ILE A 369 2.56 -7.23 0.57
C ILE A 369 2.66 -6.46 -0.73
N ARG A 370 1.88 -6.87 -1.72
CA ARG A 370 1.82 -6.17 -2.99
C ARG A 370 0.40 -6.10 -3.49
N ASN A 371 -0.01 -4.90 -3.87
CA ASN A 371 -1.16 -4.71 -4.73
C ASN A 371 -0.64 -4.64 -6.18
N ILE A 372 -0.85 -5.68 -6.98
CA ILE A 372 -0.44 -5.66 -8.40
C ILE A 372 -1.61 -5.16 -9.21
N ILE A 373 -1.48 -3.93 -9.70
CA ILE A 373 -2.26 -3.38 -10.79
C ILE A 373 -1.30 -3.17 -11.96
N GLY A 374 -1.46 -3.96 -13.01
CA GLY A 374 -0.82 -3.76 -14.30
C GLY A 374 0.61 -4.28 -14.47
N ASN A 375 0.90 -4.76 -15.69
CA ASN A 375 2.27 -4.94 -16.19
C ASN A 375 2.74 -3.60 -16.76
N GLU A 376 3.54 -2.87 -16.00
CA GLU A 376 4.85 -2.36 -16.42
C GLU A 376 5.51 -1.65 -15.23
N GLU A 377 6.73 -2.09 -14.91
CA GLU A 377 7.81 -1.25 -14.42
C GLU A 377 7.48 -0.15 -13.41
N ASN A 378 7.27 -0.53 -12.14
CA ASN A 378 8.06 0.11 -11.09
C ASN A 378 9.46 -0.51 -11.12
N THR A 379 10.20 -0.13 -12.16
CA THR A 379 11.66 -0.15 -12.13
C THR A 379 12.06 0.89 -11.10
N ILE A 380 12.10 0.51 -9.81
CA ILE A 380 13.08 1.14 -8.94
C ILE A 380 14.41 0.62 -9.48
N ALA A 381 15.18 1.55 -10.02
CA ALA A 381 16.49 1.34 -10.56
C ALA A 381 17.28 0.33 -9.72
N LYS A 382 17.97 -0.56 -10.42
CA LYS A 382 19.13 -1.24 -9.90
C LYS A 382 20.16 -0.17 -9.55
N THR A 383 20.17 0.31 -8.30
CA THR A 383 21.35 0.90 -7.68
C THR A 383 21.89 -0.11 -6.70
N GLU A 384 23.14 -0.50 -6.94
CA GLU A 384 23.96 -1.26 -6.01
C GLU A 384 23.92 -0.60 -4.63
N ASP A 385 23.38 -1.32 -3.66
CA ASP A 385 23.96 -1.32 -2.32
C ASP A 385 23.93 -2.78 -1.85
N GLU A 386 25.03 -3.48 -2.10
CA GLU A 386 25.42 -4.60 -1.27
C GLU A 386 25.60 -4.06 0.15
N ASN A 387 24.71 -4.42 1.07
CA ASN A 387 24.99 -4.89 2.44
C ASN A 387 23.82 -4.63 3.38
N LEU A 388 23.06 -5.69 3.70
CA LEU A 388 22.64 -6.06 5.08
C LEU A 388 21.68 -7.26 5.05
N THR A 389 22.02 -8.32 4.32
CA THR A 389 21.44 -9.64 4.61
C THR A 389 22.27 -10.26 5.73
N LEU A 390 21.82 -10.09 6.98
CA LEU A 390 22.36 -10.85 8.09
C LEU A 390 22.01 -12.33 7.88
N PRO A 391 22.99 -13.23 7.84
CA PRO A 391 22.71 -14.64 7.62
C PRO A 391 21.94 -15.22 8.81
N VAL A 392 21.03 -16.14 8.55
CA VAL A 392 20.18 -16.77 9.58
C VAL A 392 20.71 -18.12 10.07
N GLU A 393 21.75 -18.64 9.40
CA GLU A 393 22.43 -19.89 9.73
C GLU A 393 23.94 -19.75 9.60
N TYR A 394 24.68 -20.54 10.38
CA TYR A 394 26.11 -20.72 10.16
C TYR A 394 26.32 -21.52 8.88
N ALA A 395 27.14 -21.03 7.96
CA ALA A 395 27.49 -21.76 6.75
C ALA A 395 28.95 -21.53 6.39
N LEU A 396 29.61 -22.57 5.89
CA LEU A 396 30.89 -22.50 5.21
C LEU A 396 30.65 -22.87 3.74
N GLU A 397 31.02 -21.99 2.82
CA GLU A 397 30.89 -22.23 1.38
C GLU A 397 32.13 -22.91 0.79
N GLN A 398 31.96 -23.46 -0.41
CA GLN A 398 33.10 -23.99 -1.15
C GLN A 398 33.98 -22.83 -1.61
N ASN A 399 35.28 -22.90 -1.28
CA ASN A 399 36.27 -21.95 -1.75
C ASN A 399 36.21 -21.79 -3.29
N TYR A 400 36.36 -20.57 -3.79
CA TYR A 400 36.37 -20.28 -5.22
C TYR A 400 37.56 -19.39 -5.58
N PRO A 401 38.31 -19.74 -6.66
CA PRO A 401 38.18 -20.96 -7.47
C PRO A 401 38.54 -22.23 -6.67
N ASN A 402 38.08 -23.40 -7.13
CA ASN A 402 38.52 -24.73 -6.66
C ASN A 402 38.42 -25.77 -7.80
N PRO A 403 39.52 -26.35 -8.31
CA PRO A 403 40.91 -26.16 -7.87
C PRO A 403 41.42 -24.71 -8.03
N PHE A 404 42.44 -24.33 -7.26
CA PHE A 404 42.97 -22.96 -7.22
C PHE A 404 44.49 -22.89 -7.41
N ASN A 405 45.00 -21.73 -7.85
CA ASN A 405 46.43 -21.48 -8.07
C ASN A 405 46.83 -19.98 -7.91
N PRO A 406 47.72 -19.63 -6.98
CA PRO A 406 47.87 -20.21 -5.65
C PRO A 406 46.87 -19.60 -4.66
N THR A 407 45.95 -18.73 -5.13
CA THR A 407 45.01 -17.98 -4.30
C THR A 407 43.56 -18.44 -4.50
N THR A 408 42.77 -18.38 -3.43
CA THR A 408 41.33 -18.68 -3.43
C THR A 408 40.63 -17.83 -2.37
N THR A 409 39.31 -17.67 -2.47
CA THR A 409 38.50 -17.00 -1.45
C THR A 409 37.59 -18.01 -0.79
N ILE A 410 37.55 -17.99 0.54
CA ILE A 410 36.64 -18.81 1.36
C ILE A 410 35.54 -17.90 1.89
N LYS A 411 34.29 -18.21 1.56
CA LYS A 411 33.11 -17.49 2.06
C LYS A 411 32.44 -18.26 3.20
N TYR A 412 31.98 -17.55 4.22
CA TYR A 412 31.24 -18.13 5.33
C TYR A 412 30.28 -17.12 5.97
N SER A 413 29.29 -17.63 6.70
CA SER A 413 28.23 -16.82 7.31
C SER A 413 28.09 -17.11 8.79
N ILE A 414 27.83 -16.07 9.59
CA ILE A 414 27.72 -16.11 11.05
C ILE A 414 26.39 -15.43 11.45
N PRO A 415 25.41 -16.14 12.01
CA PRO A 415 24.10 -15.57 12.32
C PRO A 415 24.00 -14.85 13.68
N GLU A 416 24.96 -15.09 14.57
CA GLU A 416 24.99 -14.54 15.92
C GLU A 416 26.42 -14.17 16.31
N THR A 417 26.60 -13.08 17.07
CA THR A 417 27.92 -12.61 17.52
C THR A 417 28.65 -13.70 18.31
N GLY A 418 29.90 -13.99 17.97
CA GLY A 418 30.72 -14.96 18.69
C GLY A 418 32.14 -15.10 18.16
N ASN A 419 32.98 -15.88 18.85
CA ASN A 419 34.33 -16.19 18.37
C ASN A 419 34.26 -17.14 17.17
N VAL A 420 34.99 -16.81 16.11
CA VAL A 420 35.03 -17.55 14.84
C VAL A 420 36.46 -17.96 14.55
N GLU A 421 36.67 -19.26 14.36
CA GLU A 421 37.95 -19.84 13.95
C GLU A 421 37.83 -20.45 12.54
N LEU A 422 38.61 -19.95 11.59
CA LEU A 422 38.78 -20.54 10.25
C LEU A 422 40.23 -20.99 10.09
N LYS A 423 40.45 -22.32 10.04
CA LYS A 423 41.78 -22.94 9.99
C LYS A 423 41.92 -23.87 8.79
N VAL A 424 43.14 -24.00 8.27
CA VAL A 424 43.51 -24.87 7.15
C VAL A 424 44.46 -25.95 7.62
N TYR A 425 44.22 -27.17 7.15
CA TYR A 425 44.96 -28.38 7.50
C TYR A 425 45.42 -29.12 6.24
N ASP A 426 46.54 -29.83 6.34
CA ASP A 426 46.93 -30.83 5.35
C ASP A 426 46.10 -32.12 5.46
N ILE A 427 46.27 -33.06 4.52
CA ILE A 427 45.50 -34.30 4.48
C ILE A 427 45.77 -35.26 5.66
N ILE A 428 46.84 -35.04 6.41
CA ILE A 428 47.22 -35.84 7.59
C ILE A 428 46.69 -35.18 8.88
N GLY A 429 46.19 -33.93 8.78
CA GLY A 429 45.55 -33.19 9.86
C GLY A 429 46.46 -32.17 10.54
N ASN A 430 47.66 -31.89 10.01
CA ASN A 430 48.49 -30.82 10.56
C ASN A 430 47.91 -29.46 10.18
N GLU A 431 47.81 -28.55 11.14
CA GLU A 431 47.43 -27.16 10.88
C GLU A 431 48.54 -26.47 10.08
N VAL A 432 48.19 -25.91 8.92
CA VAL A 432 49.13 -25.24 8.02
C VAL A 432 48.88 -23.73 7.91
N ALA A 433 47.69 -23.26 8.30
CA ALA A 433 47.37 -21.84 8.42
C ALA A 433 46.15 -21.59 9.33
N ILE A 434 46.16 -20.45 10.02
CA ILE A 434 44.99 -19.86 10.68
C ILE A 434 44.61 -18.63 9.85
N LEU A 435 43.38 -18.60 9.33
CA LEU A 435 42.88 -17.51 8.49
C LEU A 435 42.06 -16.50 9.31
N VAL A 436 41.34 -16.99 10.32
CA VAL A 436 40.50 -16.18 11.22
C VAL A 436 40.53 -16.83 12.60
N ASP A 437 40.70 -16.04 13.65
CA ASP A 437 40.54 -16.41 15.07
C ASP A 437 40.19 -15.15 15.86
N GLU A 438 38.95 -14.68 15.69
CA GLU A 438 38.48 -13.45 16.33
C GLU A 438 36.95 -13.42 16.50
N THR A 439 36.47 -12.51 17.34
CA THR A 439 35.04 -12.28 17.53
C THR A 439 34.46 -11.54 16.33
N LYS A 440 33.45 -12.14 15.69
CA LYS A 440 32.71 -11.56 14.56
C LYS A 440 31.27 -11.26 14.98
N ALA A 441 30.73 -10.16 14.44
CA ALA A 441 29.30 -9.85 14.52
C ALA A 441 28.50 -10.75 13.55
N PRO A 442 27.15 -10.70 13.56
CA PRO A 442 26.37 -11.39 12.55
C PRO A 442 26.68 -10.81 11.17
N GLY A 443 26.91 -11.66 10.17
CA GLY A 443 27.28 -11.23 8.83
C GLY A 443 27.85 -12.34 7.96
N SER A 444 27.91 -12.06 6.66
CA SER A 444 28.62 -12.88 5.68
C SER A 444 30.03 -12.32 5.49
N TYR A 445 31.01 -13.21 5.45
CA TYR A 445 32.43 -12.87 5.43
C TYR A 445 33.13 -13.60 4.28
N GLU A 446 34.10 -12.92 3.68
CA GLU A 446 35.01 -13.51 2.71
C GLU A 446 36.44 -13.39 3.24
N THR A 447 37.20 -14.49 3.18
CA THR A 447 38.59 -14.51 3.61
C THR A 447 39.47 -15.06 2.49
N PRO A 448 40.38 -14.23 1.93
CA PRO A 448 41.32 -14.68 0.93
C PRO A 448 42.36 -15.62 1.56
N PHE A 449 42.78 -16.63 0.80
CA PHE A 449 43.84 -17.56 1.20
C PHE A 449 44.90 -17.65 0.10
N ASP A 450 46.16 -17.36 0.45
CA ASP A 450 47.33 -17.54 -0.41
C ASP A 450 48.13 -18.77 0.03
N ALA A 451 48.15 -19.80 -0.84
CA ALA A 451 48.86 -21.04 -0.63
C ALA A 451 50.19 -21.12 -1.40
N SER A 452 50.77 -19.98 -1.78
CA SER A 452 52.03 -19.89 -2.54
C SER A 452 53.21 -20.61 -1.87
N LYS A 453 53.18 -20.84 -0.55
CA LYS A 453 54.20 -21.58 0.21
C LYS A 453 53.89 -23.06 0.44
N LEU A 454 52.73 -23.55 0.01
CA LEU A 454 52.28 -24.94 0.20
C LEU A 454 52.49 -25.79 -1.07
N ALA A 455 52.64 -27.11 -0.95
CA ALA A 455 52.78 -28.00 -2.10
C ALA A 455 51.43 -28.27 -2.79
N SER A 456 51.40 -28.54 -4.10
CA SER A 456 50.17 -28.97 -4.79
C SER A 456 49.57 -30.19 -4.11
N GLY A 457 48.26 -30.21 -3.91
CA GLY A 457 47.61 -31.27 -3.15
C GLY A 457 46.23 -30.90 -2.62
N ILE A 458 45.65 -31.81 -1.82
CA ILE A 458 44.35 -31.62 -1.17
C ILE A 458 44.58 -31.06 0.24
N TYR A 459 43.84 -30.01 0.57
CA TYR A 459 43.80 -29.39 1.89
C TYR A 459 42.37 -29.39 2.42
N ILE A 460 42.22 -29.34 3.74
CA ILE A 460 40.92 -29.25 4.43
C ILE A 460 40.89 -27.93 5.18
N TYR A 461 39.78 -27.20 5.13
CA TYR A 461 39.55 -26.04 5.96
C TYR A 461 38.30 -26.24 6.82
N SER A 462 38.36 -25.70 8.03
CA SER A 462 37.35 -25.87 9.06
C SER A 462 36.92 -24.52 9.60
N LEU A 463 35.61 -24.27 9.63
CA LEU A 463 35.00 -23.15 10.33
C LEU A 463 34.40 -23.66 11.64
N ARG A 464 34.79 -23.06 12.76
CA ARG A 464 34.22 -23.29 14.08
C ARG A 464 33.69 -21.98 14.63
N ALA A 465 32.43 -21.98 15.05
CA ALA A 465 31.79 -20.84 15.72
C ALA A 465 30.67 -21.34 16.65
N ALA A 466 30.67 -20.92 17.90
CA ALA A 466 29.75 -21.44 18.93
C ALA A 466 29.68 -23.00 18.93
N ASN A 467 28.51 -23.58 18.68
CA ASN A 467 28.30 -25.03 18.58
C ASN A 467 28.38 -25.57 17.14
N PHE A 468 28.70 -24.72 16.17
CA PHE A 468 28.80 -25.07 14.76
C PHE A 468 30.24 -25.41 14.37
N VAL A 469 30.42 -26.55 13.70
CA VAL A 469 31.67 -26.94 13.05
C VAL A 469 31.33 -27.48 11.66
N GLN A 470 31.90 -26.87 10.62
CA GLN A 470 31.79 -27.36 9.26
C GLN A 470 33.17 -27.38 8.60
N THR A 471 33.46 -28.48 7.89
CA THR A 471 34.72 -28.68 7.17
C THR A 471 34.47 -28.85 5.69
N LYS A 472 35.37 -28.34 4.85
CA LYS A 472 35.38 -28.56 3.41
C LYS A 472 36.79 -28.82 2.90
N LYS A 473 36.88 -29.47 1.74
CA LYS A 473 38.15 -29.75 1.05
C LYS A 473 38.41 -28.77 -0.07
N MET A 474 39.67 -28.45 -0.33
CA MET A 474 40.13 -27.63 -1.46
C MET A 474 41.33 -28.29 -2.13
N ILE A 475 41.52 -28.02 -3.42
CA ILE A 475 42.59 -28.61 -4.25
C ILE A 475 43.49 -27.48 -4.76
N LEU A 476 44.74 -27.46 -4.31
CA LEU A 476 45.77 -26.56 -4.83
C LEU A 476 46.46 -27.21 -6.03
N MET A 477 46.41 -26.55 -7.19
CA MET A 477 47.11 -26.96 -8.41
C MET A 477 48.09 -25.88 -8.83
N LYS A 478 49.36 -26.00 -8.44
CA LYS A 478 50.43 -25.12 -8.92
C LYS A 478 50.88 -25.47 -10.33
#